data_AF-A0A4Q3J536-F1
#
_entry.id   AF-A0A4Q3J536-F1
#
_cell.length_a   1.000
_cell.length_b   1.000
_cell.length_c   1.000
_cell.angle_alpha   90.00
_cell.angle_beta   90.00
_cell.angle_gamma   90.00
#
_symmetry.space_group_name_H-M   'P 1'
#
loop_
_entity.id
_entity.type
_entity.pdbx_description
1 polymer ?
#
loop_
_entity_poly.entity_id
_entity_poly.type
_entity_poly.pdbx_seq_one_letter_code
_entity_poly.pdbx_strand_id
1 'polypeptide(L)'
;MRNGPAGAWLRFHCGAALVEDPARAAFAVVDGAAVEPKLSAFNAGDDQFPDRSTTVLVQCAGLEGGDAVTLEGPGIPGQRTIAPTGLRPDFWAEVADNATLYPLGVDLLLIHGAQALGLPRSTQIVEAR
;
A
#
# COMPACT_ATOMS: atom_id res chain seq x y z
N MET A 1 12.01 7.97 -10.78
CA MET A 1 11.14 8.91 -10.02
C MET A 1 11.92 9.77 -9.01
N ARG A 2 12.69 9.21 -8.06
CA ARG A 2 13.32 9.97 -6.94
C ARG A 2 14.36 11.04 -7.35
N ASN A 3 15.22 10.74 -8.33
CA ASN A 3 16.22 11.70 -8.85
C ASN A 3 15.73 12.46 -10.10
N GLY A 4 14.45 12.34 -10.43
CA GLY A 4 13.84 12.97 -11.59
C GLY A 4 12.92 14.14 -11.22
N PRO A 5 12.13 14.63 -12.20
CA PRO A 5 11.23 15.77 -12.01
C PRO A 5 10.26 15.61 -10.84
N ALA A 6 9.70 14.41 -10.65
CA ALA A 6 8.79 14.12 -9.54
C ALA A 6 9.47 14.30 -8.16
N GLY A 7 10.68 13.79 -7.99
CA GLY A 7 11.42 13.95 -6.73
C GLY A 7 11.85 15.40 -6.47
N ALA A 8 12.22 16.14 -7.50
CA ALA A 8 12.51 17.58 -7.39
C ALA A 8 11.26 18.37 -6.97
N TRP A 9 10.10 18.05 -7.59
CA TRP A 9 8.82 18.67 -7.28
C TRP A 9 8.40 18.43 -5.82
N LEU A 10 8.48 17.18 -5.34
CA LEU A 10 8.15 16.81 -3.96
C LEU A 10 9.04 17.54 -2.93
N ARG A 11 10.35 17.65 -3.21
CA ARG A 11 11.26 18.42 -2.36
C ARG A 11 10.87 19.90 -2.30
N PHE A 12 10.60 20.51 -3.46
CA PHE A 12 10.32 21.94 -3.56
C PHE A 12 8.97 22.32 -2.96
N HIS A 13 7.91 21.58 -3.28
CA HIS A 13 6.54 21.93 -2.87
C HIS A 13 6.13 21.36 -1.51
N CYS A 14 6.69 20.22 -1.10
CA CYS A 14 6.29 19.56 0.14
C CYS A 14 7.41 19.51 1.19
N GLY A 15 8.63 19.97 0.88
CA GLY A 15 9.77 19.83 1.78
C GLY A 15 10.16 18.37 2.06
N ALA A 16 9.75 17.43 1.20
CA ALA A 16 9.86 16.01 1.46
C ALA A 16 11.33 15.54 1.42
N ALA A 17 11.77 14.86 2.49
CA ALA A 17 13.02 14.12 2.47
C ALA A 17 12.87 12.86 1.59
N LEU A 18 13.72 12.71 0.57
CA LEU A 18 13.74 11.49 -0.24
C LEU A 18 14.78 10.53 0.34
N VAL A 19 14.32 9.34 0.73
CA VAL A 19 15.16 8.27 1.31
C VAL A 19 15.36 7.14 0.30
N GLU A 20 16.48 6.44 0.42
CA GLU A 20 16.76 5.25 -0.39
C GLU A 20 16.15 4.00 0.23
N ASP A 21 16.35 3.84 1.54
CA ASP A 21 15.86 2.75 2.37
C ASP A 21 14.34 2.82 2.57
N PRO A 22 13.58 1.80 2.09
CA PRO A 22 12.14 1.70 2.31
C PRO A 22 11.73 1.77 3.80
N ALA A 23 12.54 1.22 4.71
CA ALA A 23 12.24 1.21 6.14
C ALA A 23 12.29 2.61 6.79
N ARG A 24 12.79 3.62 6.07
CA ARG A 24 12.83 5.02 6.53
C ARG A 24 11.74 5.90 5.91
N ALA A 25 10.91 5.35 5.03
CA ALA A 25 9.91 6.13 4.30
C ALA A 25 8.63 6.30 5.15
N ALA A 26 8.16 7.54 5.32
CA ALA A 26 6.81 7.79 5.84
C ALA A 26 5.74 7.54 4.76
N PHE A 27 6.06 7.88 3.51
CA PHE A 27 5.24 7.61 2.33
C PHE A 27 6.09 6.92 1.26
N ALA A 28 5.53 5.90 0.63
CA ALA A 28 6.13 5.22 -0.50
C ALA A 28 5.19 5.29 -1.72
N VAL A 29 5.75 5.50 -2.91
CA VAL A 29 5.01 5.37 -4.18
C VAL A 29 5.67 4.24 -4.95
N VAL A 30 4.89 3.20 -5.24
CA VAL A 30 5.35 1.99 -5.94
C VAL A 30 4.48 1.71 -7.15
N ASP A 31 5.09 1.15 -8.18
CA ASP A 31 4.35 0.52 -9.28
C ASP A 31 3.81 -0.83 -8.77
N GLY A 32 2.50 -1.07 -8.92
CA GLY A 32 1.87 -2.30 -8.47
C GLY A 32 2.42 -3.56 -9.12
N ALA A 33 2.97 -3.45 -10.34
CA ALA A 33 3.56 -4.57 -11.07
C ALA A 33 5.06 -4.77 -10.74
N ALA A 34 5.70 -3.86 -10.02
CA ALA A 34 7.09 -4.02 -9.63
C ALA A 34 7.23 -5.13 -8.59
N VAL A 35 8.21 -6.03 -8.75
CA VAL A 35 8.45 -7.14 -7.83
C VAL A 35 8.94 -6.67 -6.46
N GLU A 36 9.71 -5.58 -6.41
CA GLU A 36 10.29 -5.02 -5.19
C GLU A 36 10.08 -3.50 -5.14
N PRO A 37 10.05 -2.89 -3.94
CA PRO A 37 10.09 -3.55 -2.63
C PRO A 37 8.76 -4.26 -2.28
N LYS A 38 8.86 -5.37 -1.52
CA LYS A 38 7.72 -5.98 -0.81
C LYS A 38 7.20 -5.10 0.33
N LEU A 39 5.95 -5.31 0.75
CA LEU A 39 5.33 -4.55 1.85
C LEU A 39 6.12 -4.67 3.16
N SER A 40 6.69 -5.85 3.42
CA SER A 40 7.50 -6.14 4.61
C SER A 40 8.83 -5.37 4.68
N ALA A 41 9.27 -4.72 3.59
CA ALA A 41 10.47 -3.88 3.59
C ALA A 41 10.22 -2.48 4.17
N PHE A 42 8.95 -2.06 4.27
CA PHE A 42 8.58 -0.74 4.77
C PHE A 42 8.46 -0.72 6.30
N ASN A 43 8.42 0.48 6.88
CA ASN A 43 8.28 0.65 8.31
C ASN A 43 6.88 0.23 8.76
N ALA A 44 6.76 -0.81 9.58
CA ALA A 44 5.49 -1.26 10.14
C ALA A 44 5.02 -0.42 11.36
N GLY A 45 5.81 0.56 11.79
CA GLY A 45 5.64 1.23 13.07
C GLY A 45 6.26 0.41 14.21
N ASP A 46 6.11 0.91 15.44
CA ASP A 46 6.54 0.21 16.65
C ASP A 46 5.42 0.21 17.70
N ASP A 47 5.57 -0.58 18.77
CA ASP A 47 4.53 -0.74 19.78
C ASP A 47 4.13 0.57 20.48
N GLN A 48 5.06 1.54 20.56
CA GLN A 48 4.78 2.86 21.15
C GLN A 48 4.10 3.78 20.15
N PHE A 49 4.44 3.66 18.86
CA PHE A 49 3.98 4.52 17.78
C PHE A 49 3.59 3.72 16.53
N PRO A 50 2.52 2.91 16.59
CA PRO A 50 2.06 2.15 15.43
C PRO A 50 1.64 3.09 14.28
N ASP A 51 1.15 4.28 14.60
CA ASP A 51 0.75 5.33 13.66
C ASP A 51 1.91 5.90 12.82
N ARG A 52 3.17 5.63 13.19
CA ARG A 52 4.37 6.06 12.44
C ARG A 52 4.82 5.07 11.37
N SER A 53 3.96 4.11 11.00
CA SER A 53 4.23 3.21 9.89
C SER A 53 4.19 3.93 8.53
N THR A 54 4.72 3.27 7.51
CA THR A 54 4.68 3.77 6.14
C THR A 54 3.25 3.68 5.58
N THR A 55 2.81 4.73 4.89
CA THR A 55 1.67 4.64 3.95
C THR A 55 2.19 4.37 2.53
N VAL A 56 1.75 3.27 1.92
CA VAL A 56 2.19 2.85 0.58
C VAL A 56 1.12 3.19 -0.46
N LEU A 57 1.47 4.06 -1.41
CA LEU A 57 0.67 4.40 -2.58
C LEU A 57 1.07 3.45 -3.72
N VAL A 58 0.17 2.54 -4.07
CA VAL A 58 0.37 1.51 -5.08
C VAL A 58 -0.31 1.95 -6.37
N GLN A 59 0.48 2.25 -7.40
CA GLN A 59 -0.04 2.61 -8.71
C GLN A 59 -0.51 1.35 -9.44
N CYS A 60 -1.82 1.26 -9.67
CA CYS A 60 -2.46 0.14 -10.34
C CYS A 60 -2.76 0.46 -11.81
N ALA A 61 -2.84 -0.57 -12.65
CA ALA A 61 -3.32 -0.42 -14.02
C ALA A 61 -4.83 -0.09 -14.07
N GLY A 62 -5.57 -0.42 -13.02
CA GLY A 62 -6.99 -0.13 -12.84
C GLY A 62 -7.47 -0.58 -11.45
N LEU A 63 -8.63 -0.08 -11.01
CA LEU A 63 -9.27 -0.50 -9.75
C LEU A 63 -10.38 -1.55 -9.96
N GLU A 64 -10.65 -1.89 -11.22
CA GLU A 64 -11.64 -2.88 -11.66
C GLU A 64 -11.05 -3.72 -12.80
N GLY A 65 -11.67 -4.88 -13.07
CA GLY A 65 -11.34 -5.76 -14.20
C GLY A 65 -10.21 -6.76 -13.96
N GLY A 66 -9.71 -6.89 -12.73
CA GLY A 66 -8.68 -7.85 -12.34
C GLY A 66 -9.25 -9.09 -11.66
N ASP A 67 -8.37 -9.84 -11.02
CA ASP A 67 -8.78 -10.97 -10.21
C ASP A 67 -9.45 -10.47 -8.92
N ALA A 68 -10.57 -11.12 -8.58
CA ALA A 68 -11.42 -10.68 -7.48
C ALA A 68 -10.81 -11.07 -6.13
N VAL A 69 -10.83 -10.12 -5.19
CA VAL A 69 -10.48 -10.34 -3.80
C VAL A 69 -11.62 -9.86 -2.90
N THR A 70 -11.93 -10.66 -1.88
CA THR A 70 -12.95 -10.36 -0.88
C THR A 70 -12.29 -9.88 0.40
N LEU A 71 -12.70 -8.71 0.85
CA LEU A 71 -12.15 -7.99 1.99
C LEU A 71 -13.14 -7.94 3.15
N GLU A 72 -12.64 -7.95 4.38
CA GLU A 72 -13.40 -7.65 5.59
C GLU A 72 -12.57 -6.87 6.62
N GLY A 73 -13.22 -6.44 7.70
CA GLY A 73 -12.57 -5.74 8.81
C GLY A 73 -13.24 -4.41 9.18
N PRO A 74 -12.64 -3.65 10.11
CA PRO A 74 -13.20 -2.38 10.56
C PRO A 74 -13.48 -1.40 9.41
N GLY A 75 -14.70 -0.86 9.36
CA GLY A 75 -15.13 0.06 8.30
C GLY A 75 -15.71 -0.62 7.05
N ILE A 76 -15.70 -1.95 6.97
CA ILE A 76 -16.37 -2.72 5.91
C ILE A 76 -17.63 -3.37 6.50
N PRO A 77 -18.85 -3.00 6.06
CA PRO A 77 -20.07 -3.68 6.47
C PRO A 77 -20.12 -5.10 5.88
N GLY A 78 -19.80 -6.11 6.69
CA GLY A 78 -19.72 -7.50 6.24
C GLY A 78 -18.48 -7.73 5.37
N GLN A 79 -18.70 -8.01 4.08
CA GLN A 79 -17.63 -8.26 3.12
C GLN A 79 -17.76 -7.36 1.90
N ARG A 80 -16.63 -7.01 1.30
CA ARG A 80 -16.58 -6.24 0.06
C ARG A 80 -15.62 -6.86 -0.93
N THR A 81 -16.10 -7.11 -2.15
CA THR A 81 -15.27 -7.61 -3.24
C THR A 81 -14.76 -6.45 -4.10
N ILE A 82 -13.48 -6.50 -4.44
CA ILE A 82 -12.81 -5.56 -5.35
C ILE A 82 -11.98 -6.34 -6.36
N ALA A 83 -11.57 -5.71 -7.46
CA ALA A 83 -10.86 -6.38 -8.55
C ALA A 83 -9.84 -5.45 -9.23
N PRO A 84 -8.84 -4.89 -8.52
CA PRO A 84 -7.82 -4.05 -9.12
C PRO A 84 -6.90 -4.86 -10.05
N THR A 85 -6.33 -4.19 -11.05
CA THR A 85 -5.43 -4.78 -12.05
C THR A 85 -4.03 -4.17 -11.98
N GLY A 86 -3.04 -4.88 -12.54
CA GLY A 86 -1.66 -4.41 -12.57
C GLY A 86 -0.97 -4.50 -11.21
N LEU A 87 -1.36 -5.49 -10.41
CA LEU A 87 -0.69 -5.87 -9.17
C LEU A 87 0.19 -7.09 -9.44
N ARG A 88 1.33 -7.18 -8.75
CA ARG A 88 2.19 -8.36 -8.76
C ARG A 88 1.45 -9.59 -8.20
N PRO A 89 1.80 -10.82 -8.64
CA PRO A 89 1.05 -12.02 -8.29
C PRO A 89 0.88 -12.29 -6.78
N ASP A 90 1.88 -11.95 -5.96
CA ASP A 90 1.88 -12.20 -4.51
C ASP A 90 1.36 -11.02 -3.68
N PHE A 91 0.84 -9.96 -4.32
CA PHE A 91 0.43 -8.74 -3.63
C PHE A 91 -0.60 -9.01 -2.52
N TRP A 92 -1.64 -9.79 -2.78
CA TRP A 92 -2.68 -10.07 -1.77
C TRP A 92 -2.18 -10.95 -0.62
N ALA A 93 -1.21 -11.83 -0.88
CA ALA A 93 -0.55 -12.58 0.18
C ALA A 93 0.27 -11.62 1.07
N GLU A 94 0.97 -10.64 0.49
CA GLU A 94 1.66 -9.60 1.28
C GLU A 94 0.67 -8.75 2.10
N VAL A 95 -0.52 -8.43 1.57
CA VAL A 95 -1.55 -7.70 2.33
C VAL A 95 -2.05 -8.55 3.51
N ALA A 96 -2.28 -9.85 3.29
CA ALA A 96 -2.69 -10.77 4.35
C ALA A 96 -1.60 -10.89 5.43
N ASP A 97 -0.34 -11.06 5.05
CA ASP A 97 0.80 -11.12 5.98
C ASP A 97 0.92 -9.83 6.79
N ASN A 98 0.79 -8.67 6.14
CA ASN A 98 0.79 -7.36 6.81
C ASN A 98 -0.33 -7.23 7.84
N ALA A 99 -1.52 -7.77 7.54
CA ALA A 99 -2.66 -7.72 8.45
C ALA A 99 -2.47 -8.56 9.72
N THR A 100 -1.61 -9.60 9.68
CA THR A 100 -1.26 -10.39 10.87
C THR A 100 -0.44 -9.61 11.90
N LEU A 101 0.17 -8.49 11.50
CA LEU A 101 1.02 -7.66 12.36
C LEU A 101 0.23 -6.69 13.25
N TYR A 102 -1.09 -6.59 13.07
CA TYR A 102 -1.92 -5.61 13.77
C TYR A 102 -1.66 -5.64 15.30
N PRO A 103 -1.38 -4.49 15.95
CA PRO A 103 -1.61 -3.11 15.48
C PRO A 103 -0.50 -2.51 14.58
N LEU A 104 0.59 -3.23 14.34
CA LEU A 104 1.63 -2.82 13.40
C LEU A 104 1.23 -3.13 11.96
N GLY A 105 2.01 -2.64 11.02
CA GLY A 105 1.82 -2.84 9.58
C GLY A 105 1.67 -1.52 8.83
N VAL A 106 1.79 -1.60 7.51
CA VAL A 106 1.61 -0.46 6.61
C VAL A 106 0.15 -0.29 6.21
N ASP A 107 -0.24 0.95 5.94
CA ASP A 107 -1.52 1.28 5.33
C ASP A 107 -1.35 1.47 3.82
N LEU A 108 -2.32 1.03 3.02
CA LEU A 108 -2.22 1.02 1.56
C LEU A 108 -3.25 1.95 0.91
N LEU A 109 -2.83 2.61 -0.16
CA LEU A 109 -3.70 3.33 -1.10
C LEU A 109 -3.45 2.77 -2.51
N LEU A 110 -4.39 2.00 -3.03
CA LEU A 110 -4.40 1.62 -4.45
C LEU A 110 -4.89 2.81 -5.26
N ILE A 111 -4.12 3.25 -6.26
CA ILE A 111 -4.42 4.46 -7.04
C ILE A 111 -4.43 4.19 -8.54
N HIS A 112 -5.43 4.75 -9.22
CA HIS A 112 -5.50 4.77 -10.68
C HIS A 112 -6.15 6.08 -11.15
N GLY A 113 -5.42 6.88 -11.93
CA GLY A 113 -5.89 8.20 -12.36
C GLY A 113 -6.25 9.09 -11.17
N ALA A 114 -7.50 9.53 -11.09
CA ALA A 114 -8.03 10.35 -9.99
C ALA A 114 -8.78 9.53 -8.91
N GLN A 115 -8.76 8.21 -9.00
CA GLN A 115 -9.45 7.32 -8.07
C GLN A 115 -8.46 6.67 -7.11
N ALA A 116 -8.91 6.42 -5.88
CA ALA A 116 -8.15 5.74 -4.86
C ALA A 116 -9.03 4.77 -4.07
N LEU A 117 -8.42 3.66 -3.62
CA LEU A 117 -9.01 2.70 -2.71
C LEU A 117 -8.06 2.49 -1.54
N GLY A 118 -8.53 2.78 -0.32
CA GLY A 118 -7.74 2.61 0.90
C GLY A 118 -7.95 1.25 1.54
N LEU A 119 -6.84 0.60 1.89
CA LEU A 119 -6.80 -0.62 2.69
C LEU A 119 -5.98 -0.32 3.95
N PRO A 120 -6.63 0.01 5.08
CA PRO A 120 -5.94 0.10 6.36
C PRO A 120 -5.27 -1.24 6.70
N ARG A 121 -4.22 -1.20 7.54
CA ARG A 121 -3.46 -2.39 7.97
C ARG A 121 -4.31 -3.48 8.63
N SER A 122 -5.52 -3.16 9.10
CA SER A 122 -6.46 -4.11 9.70
C SER A 122 -7.34 -4.84 8.67
N THR A 123 -7.27 -4.46 7.39
CA THR A 123 -8.06 -5.08 6.32
C THR A 123 -7.65 -6.54 6.16
N GLN A 124 -8.61 -7.45 6.25
CA GLN A 124 -8.38 -8.89 6.12
C GLN A 124 -8.75 -9.38 4.73
N ILE A 125 -7.97 -10.31 4.19
CA ILE A 125 -8.25 -11.00 2.94
C ILE A 125 -8.98 -12.30 3.25
N VAL A 126 -10.24 -12.42 2.79
CA VAL A 126 -11.08 -13.60 3.04
C VAL A 126 -10.92 -14.64 1.92
N GLU A 127 -10.94 -14.17 0.68
CA GLU A 127 -10.80 -14.99 -0.52
C GLU A 127 -10.03 -14.17 -1.55
N ALA A 128 -9.06 -14.77 -2.22
CA ALA A 128 -8.37 -14.21 -3.38
C ALA A 128 -8.40 -15.25 -4.50
N ARG A 129 -8.80 -14.83 -5.69
CA ARG A 129 -8.83 -15.69 -6.90
C ARG A 129 -7.68 -15.37 -7.83
#